data_AF-A0A9J6GQN6-F1
#
_entry.id   AF-A0A9J6GQN6-F1
#
_cell.length_a   1.000
_cell.length_b   1.000
_cell.length_c   1.000
_cell.angle_alpha   90.00
_cell.angle_beta   90.00
_cell.angle_gamma   90.00
#
_symmetry.space_group_name_H-M   'P 1'
#
loop_
_entity.id
_entity.type
_entity.pdbx_description
1 polymer ?
#
loop_
_entity_poly.entity_id
_entity_poly.type
_entity_poly.pdbx_seq_one_letter_code
_entity_poly.pdbx_strand_id
1 'polypeptide(L)'
;MNSTSSTANPEPIKVVATLSGDSISHADIALRIPKHPGSTLRTIVQNDCQWKLQQVQDAGNNLMSALQLLMPPPPCTKFEFKSAEEVTQASAHSLMTTIMGCLQRGRASLIIPKKRTIEEIQGSRNMKSLQPPLPQDIAASFYVQSHKLIFAVYYVHKDSHGQPKFDVFQAEASVPWLSEVLVLFTIALQLCQQLKDKNRCNTRPKLLGNGSNVQAPTQNNKWRILAKKKYVHKHFNHGRTRPLYRFPKRKKNCIVC
;
A
#
# COMPACT_ATOMS: atom_id res chain seq x y z
N MET A 1 -33.49 37.32 16.68
CA MET A 1 -32.07 37.71 16.65
C MET A 1 -31.24 36.57 17.19
N ASN A 2 -30.43 35.93 16.34
CA ASN A 2 -29.06 35.45 16.60
C ASN A 2 -28.69 34.42 15.52
N SER A 3 -28.15 34.95 14.42
CA SER A 3 -27.37 34.19 13.46
C SER A 3 -26.00 33.92 14.09
N THR A 4 -25.71 32.68 14.44
CA THR A 4 -24.36 32.23 14.81
C THR A 4 -23.52 32.17 13.53
N SER A 5 -22.86 33.28 13.20
CA SER A 5 -21.76 33.29 12.25
C SER A 5 -20.55 32.62 12.90
N SER A 6 -20.33 31.35 12.60
CA SER A 6 -19.02 30.73 12.78
C SER A 6 -18.04 31.46 11.86
N THR A 7 -17.25 32.38 12.42
CA THR A 7 -16.04 32.90 11.78
C THR A 7 -15.04 31.76 11.68
N ALA A 8 -15.22 30.92 10.67
CA ALA A 8 -14.25 29.91 10.28
C ALA A 8 -12.99 30.65 9.84
N ASN A 9 -11.94 30.57 10.65
CA ASN A 9 -10.60 30.96 10.21
C ASN A 9 -10.33 30.26 8.88
N PRO A 10 -9.93 30.97 7.82
CA PRO A 10 -9.73 30.35 6.53
C PRO A 10 -8.60 29.31 6.62
N GLU A 11 -8.90 28.08 6.22
CA GLU A 11 -7.90 27.01 6.20
C GLU A 11 -6.68 27.42 5.35
N PRO A 12 -5.45 27.20 5.87
CA PRO A 12 -4.23 27.59 5.19
C PRO A 12 -3.96 26.79 3.91
N ILE A 13 -4.57 25.61 3.78
CA ILE A 13 -4.44 24.72 2.63
C ILE A 13 -5.83 24.29 2.20
N LYS A 14 -6.08 24.30 0.90
CA LYS A 14 -7.16 23.56 0.26
C LYS A 14 -6.59 22.73 -0.88
N VAL A 15 -6.96 21.45 -0.96
CA VAL A 15 -6.44 20.58 -2.01
C VAL A 15 -7.50 19.61 -2.51
N VAL A 16 -7.69 19.58 -3.82
CA VAL A 16 -8.56 18.59 -4.49
C VAL A 16 -7.69 17.72 -5.37
N ALA A 17 -7.58 16.43 -5.06
CA ALA A 17 -6.69 15.51 -5.76
C ALA A 17 -7.46 14.33 -6.37
N THR A 18 -7.10 13.94 -7.59
CA THR A 18 -7.61 12.74 -8.26
C THR A 18 -6.57 11.64 -8.23
N LEU A 19 -6.75 10.70 -7.29
CA LEU A 19 -5.88 9.55 -7.11
C LEU A 19 -6.34 8.36 -7.96
N SER A 20 -5.43 7.83 -8.78
CA SER A 20 -5.62 6.65 -9.63
C SER A 20 -4.51 5.64 -9.36
N GLY A 21 -4.77 4.68 -8.48
CA GLY A 21 -3.76 3.70 -8.05
C GLY A 21 -2.60 4.38 -7.32
N ASP A 22 -1.41 4.30 -7.89
CA ASP A 22 -0.17 4.93 -7.39
C ASP A 22 0.04 6.37 -7.89
N SER A 23 -0.89 6.92 -8.68
CA SER A 23 -0.67 8.15 -9.44
C SER A 23 -1.72 9.19 -9.10
N ILE A 24 -1.31 10.37 -8.66
CA ILE A 24 -2.16 11.55 -8.59
C ILE A 24 -2.09 12.22 -9.97
N SER A 25 -3.19 12.06 -10.72
CA SER A 25 -3.31 12.53 -12.10
C SER A 25 -3.66 14.01 -12.21
N HIS A 26 -4.43 14.49 -11.23
CA HIS A 26 -4.80 15.89 -11.10
C HIS A 26 -4.74 16.27 -9.63
N ALA A 27 -4.23 17.45 -9.34
CA ALA A 27 -4.39 18.07 -8.04
C ALA A 27 -4.56 19.57 -8.24
N ASP A 28 -5.58 20.17 -7.62
CA ASP A 28 -5.75 21.62 -7.53
C ASP A 28 -5.43 22.03 -6.10
N ILE A 29 -4.37 22.83 -5.95
CA ILE A 29 -3.78 23.17 -4.66
C ILE A 29 -3.87 24.68 -4.49
N ALA A 30 -4.51 25.14 -3.42
CA ALA A 30 -4.56 26.53 -3.01
C ALA A 30 -3.91 26.69 -1.62
N LEU A 31 -2.86 27.50 -1.55
CA LEU A 31 -2.06 27.75 -0.35
C LEU A 31 -2.22 29.20 0.10
N ARG A 32 -2.47 29.39 1.40
CA ARG A 32 -2.46 30.69 2.07
C ARG A 32 -1.37 30.68 3.12
N ILE A 33 -0.22 31.23 2.79
CA ILE A 33 0.90 31.32 3.73
C ILE A 33 0.75 32.58 4.57
N PRO A 34 0.66 32.49 5.92
CA PRO A 34 0.39 33.63 6.79
C PRO A 34 1.37 34.81 6.64
N LYS A 35 2.62 34.54 6.23
CA LYS A 35 3.66 35.55 6.02
C LYS A 35 3.74 36.12 4.60
N HIS A 36 2.90 35.65 3.68
CA HIS A 36 2.60 36.30 2.40
C HIS A 36 1.19 36.92 2.46
N PRO A 37 1.02 38.07 3.14
CA PRO A 37 -0.28 38.72 3.22
C PRO A 37 -0.71 39.18 1.81
N GLY A 38 -1.78 38.60 1.29
CA GLY A 38 -2.49 39.08 0.08
C GLY A 38 -2.56 38.12 -1.10
N SER A 39 -1.75 37.06 -1.18
CA SER A 39 -1.77 36.13 -2.31
C SER A 39 -2.09 34.69 -1.88
N THR A 40 -3.20 34.15 -2.41
CA THR A 40 -3.41 32.69 -2.40
C THR A 40 -2.58 32.12 -3.55
N LEU A 41 -1.57 31.32 -3.23
CA LEU A 41 -0.75 30.64 -4.23
C LEU A 41 -1.52 29.43 -4.75
N ARG A 42 -1.77 29.39 -6.06
CA ARG A 42 -2.44 28.26 -6.70
C ARG A 42 -1.46 27.52 -7.59
N THR A 43 -1.39 26.20 -7.43
CA THR A 43 -0.62 25.32 -8.29
C THR A 43 -1.40 24.05 -8.58
N ILE A 44 -1.11 23.41 -9.70
CA ILE A 44 -1.79 22.20 -10.11
C ILE A 44 -0.81 21.10 -10.53
N VAL A 45 -1.25 19.86 -10.36
CA VAL A 45 -0.68 18.69 -11.03
C VAL A 45 -1.58 18.38 -12.22
N GLN A 46 -1.02 18.23 -13.43
CA GLN A 46 -1.77 17.86 -14.64
C GLN A 46 -1.33 16.49 -15.19
N ASN A 47 -2.18 15.86 -16.03
CA ASN A 47 -2.03 14.48 -16.52
C ASN A 47 -0.67 14.14 -17.14
N ASP A 48 0.00 15.09 -17.77
CA ASP A 48 1.30 14.88 -18.42
C ASP A 48 2.45 14.80 -17.41
N CYS A 49 2.22 15.27 -16.18
CA CYS A 49 3.19 15.29 -15.08
C CYS A 49 2.57 14.67 -13.82
N GLN A 50 2.17 13.40 -13.90
CA GLN A 50 1.53 12.71 -12.76
C GLN A 50 2.47 12.58 -11.56
N TRP A 51 1.92 12.84 -10.38
CA TRP A 51 2.66 12.69 -9.12
C TRP A 51 2.57 11.25 -8.63
N LYS A 52 3.72 10.57 -8.56
CA LYS A 52 3.81 9.14 -8.21
C LYS A 52 3.99 8.92 -6.71
N LEU A 53 3.17 8.03 -6.15
CA LEU A 53 3.19 7.60 -4.75
C LEU A 53 3.97 6.29 -4.61
N GLN A 54 5.26 6.42 -4.29
CA GLN A 54 6.16 5.26 -4.13
C GLN A 54 5.64 4.22 -3.14
N GLN A 55 4.96 4.65 -2.07
CA GLN A 55 4.39 3.75 -1.05
C GLN A 55 3.36 2.78 -1.64
N VAL A 56 2.49 3.26 -2.53
CA VAL A 56 1.48 2.42 -3.19
C VAL A 56 2.14 1.45 -4.16
N GLN A 57 3.17 1.92 -4.89
CA GLN A 57 3.95 1.06 -5.78
C GLN A 57 4.71 -0.03 -5.01
N ASP A 58 5.39 0.32 -3.92
CA ASP A 58 6.14 -0.60 -3.06
C ASP A 58 5.20 -1.66 -2.45
N ALA A 59 4.01 -1.26 -2.02
CA ALA A 59 2.99 -2.18 -1.54
C ALA A 59 2.54 -3.17 -2.61
N GLY A 60 2.27 -2.67 -3.83
CA GLY A 60 1.89 -3.50 -4.98
C GLY A 60 2.98 -4.47 -5.39
N ASN A 61 4.24 -4.04 -5.41
CA ASN A 61 5.39 -4.87 -5.74
C ASN A 61 5.56 -6.01 -4.73
N ASN A 62 5.49 -5.71 -3.42
CA ASN A 62 5.56 -6.74 -2.39
C ASN A 62 4.41 -7.74 -2.48
N LEU A 63 3.19 -7.28 -2.81
CA LEU A 63 2.05 -8.17 -3.03
C LEU A 63 2.28 -9.07 -4.24
N MET A 64 2.82 -8.54 -5.34
CA MET A 64 3.14 -9.32 -6.54
C MET A 64 4.18 -10.40 -6.25
N SER A 65 5.24 -10.08 -5.48
CA SER A 65 6.23 -11.06 -5.05
C SER A 65 5.59 -12.16 -4.20
N ALA A 66 4.69 -11.82 -3.27
CA ALA A 66 3.95 -12.81 -2.48
C ALA A 66 3.08 -13.72 -3.37
N LEU A 67 2.42 -13.16 -4.38
CA LEU A 67 1.59 -13.93 -5.33
C LEU A 67 2.40 -14.86 -6.21
N GLN A 68 3.57 -14.42 -6.70
CA GLN A 68 4.47 -15.25 -7.50
C GLN A 68 4.94 -16.48 -6.71
N LEU A 69 5.21 -16.33 -5.42
CA LEU A 69 5.59 -17.44 -4.52
C LEU A 69 4.44 -18.43 -4.28
N LEU A 70 3.18 -17.99 -4.44
CA LEU A 70 2.00 -18.85 -4.31
C LEU A 70 1.63 -19.57 -5.61
N MET A 71 2.22 -19.20 -6.75
CA MET A 71 1.95 -19.87 -8.01
C MET A 71 2.67 -21.23 -8.05
N PRO A 72 2.00 -22.31 -8.52
CA PRO A 72 2.66 -23.60 -8.63
C PRO A 72 3.81 -23.53 -9.66
N PRO A 73 4.91 -24.26 -9.43
CA PRO A 73 5.96 -24.40 -10.43
C PRO A 73 5.38 -25.02 -11.72
N PRO A 74 5.95 -24.69 -12.89
CA PRO A 74 5.53 -25.28 -14.15
C PRO A 74 5.66 -26.81 -14.12
N PRO A 75 4.82 -27.54 -14.87
CA PRO A 75 4.58 -28.98 -14.73
C PRO A 75 5.78 -29.92 -15.00
N CYS A 76 7.00 -29.42 -15.21
CA CYS A 76 8.16 -30.22 -15.64
C CYS A 76 9.22 -30.50 -14.56
N THR A 77 9.03 -30.11 -13.31
CA THR A 77 10.02 -30.40 -12.26
C THR A 77 9.70 -31.72 -11.56
N LYS A 78 10.34 -32.81 -11.99
CA LYS A 78 10.43 -34.05 -11.21
C LYS A 78 11.28 -33.77 -9.97
N PHE A 79 10.64 -33.57 -8.82
CA PHE A 79 11.35 -33.44 -7.55
C PHE A 79 11.64 -34.83 -6.99
N GLU A 80 12.91 -35.21 -6.92
CA GLU A 80 13.39 -36.37 -6.15
C GLU A 80 13.46 -36.01 -4.66
N PHE A 81 12.88 -36.85 -3.81
CA PHE A 81 12.77 -36.60 -2.37
C PHE A 81 13.92 -37.28 -1.60
N LYS A 82 14.58 -36.54 -0.70
CA LYS A 82 15.24 -37.08 0.50
C LYS A 82 14.39 -36.69 1.71
N SER A 83 14.11 -37.63 2.63
CA SER A 83 13.12 -37.55 3.74
C SER A 83 11.97 -36.56 3.44
N ALA A 84 10.98 -37.06 2.70
CA ALA A 84 9.94 -36.23 2.07
C ALA A 84 9.15 -35.36 3.04
N GLU A 85 9.16 -35.65 4.34
CA GLU A 85 8.30 -34.97 5.32
C GLU A 85 8.99 -33.75 5.92
N GLU A 86 10.24 -33.87 6.38
CA GLU A 86 11.00 -32.76 6.98
C GLU A 86 11.41 -31.71 5.93
N VAL A 87 11.84 -32.15 4.74
CA VAL A 87 12.23 -31.24 3.65
C VAL A 87 11.01 -30.49 3.09
N THR A 88 9.85 -31.15 3.01
CA THR A 88 8.60 -30.51 2.57
C THR A 88 8.05 -29.57 3.64
N GLN A 89 8.19 -29.89 4.93
CA GLN A 89 7.80 -28.98 6.01
C GLN A 89 8.72 -27.78 6.16
N ALA A 90 10.04 -27.98 6.12
CA ALA A 90 11.01 -26.90 6.22
C ALA A 90 10.88 -25.94 5.02
N SER A 91 10.69 -26.47 3.81
CA SER A 91 10.43 -25.66 2.61
C SER A 91 9.08 -24.95 2.66
N ALA A 92 8.01 -25.60 3.12
CA ALA A 92 6.71 -24.95 3.31
C ALA A 92 6.74 -23.86 4.39
N HIS A 93 7.46 -24.09 5.49
CA HIS A 93 7.64 -23.11 6.56
C HIS A 93 8.47 -21.91 6.09
N SER A 94 9.56 -22.16 5.36
CA SER A 94 10.39 -21.11 4.77
C SER A 94 9.60 -20.29 3.75
N LEU A 95 8.87 -20.95 2.85
CA LEU A 95 8.00 -20.30 1.88
C LEU A 95 6.95 -19.40 2.55
N MET A 96 6.24 -19.90 3.56
CA MET A 96 5.25 -19.12 4.30
C MET A 96 5.89 -17.94 5.04
N THR A 97 7.08 -18.12 5.60
CA THR A 97 7.81 -17.02 6.25
C THR A 97 8.22 -15.93 5.26
N THR A 98 8.66 -16.32 4.06
CA THR A 98 8.98 -15.38 2.98
C THR A 98 7.74 -14.63 2.50
N ILE A 99 6.61 -15.33 2.29
CA ILE A 99 5.32 -14.72 1.90
C ILE A 99 4.86 -13.72 2.96
N MET A 100 4.89 -14.11 4.24
CA MET A 100 4.56 -13.22 5.35
C MET A 100 5.47 -11.99 5.38
N GLY A 101 6.77 -12.16 5.14
CA GLY A 101 7.72 -11.05 5.04
C GLY A 101 7.35 -10.06 3.93
N CYS A 102 6.96 -10.54 2.74
CA CYS A 102 6.45 -9.69 1.66
C CYS A 102 5.18 -8.94 2.08
N LEU A 103 4.21 -9.63 2.66
CA LEU A 103 2.94 -9.02 3.11
C LEU A 103 3.16 -7.97 4.21
N GLN A 104 4.08 -8.23 5.15
CA GLN A 104 4.45 -7.28 6.21
C GLN A 104 5.10 -6.02 5.63
N ARG A 105 6.08 -6.17 4.72
CA ARG A 105 6.71 -5.02 4.05
C ARG A 105 5.72 -4.21 3.22
N GLY A 106 4.84 -4.89 2.49
CA GLY A 106 3.77 -4.24 1.72
C GLY A 106 2.85 -3.41 2.62
N ARG A 107 2.36 -3.99 3.72
CA ARG A 107 1.56 -3.27 4.72
C ARG A 107 2.31 -2.11 5.36
N ALA A 108 3.57 -2.32 5.78
CA ALA A 108 4.38 -1.30 6.43
C ALA A 108 4.61 -0.08 5.53
N SER A 109 4.80 -0.29 4.22
CA SER A 109 5.00 0.80 3.26
C SER A 109 3.82 1.77 3.16
N LEU A 110 2.59 1.31 3.46
CA LEU A 110 1.38 2.13 3.49
C LEU A 110 1.14 2.78 4.87
N ILE A 111 1.55 2.12 5.96
CA ILE A 111 1.31 2.62 7.32
C ILE A 111 2.35 3.67 7.74
N ILE A 112 3.61 3.46 7.37
CA ILE A 112 4.74 4.25 7.85
C ILE A 112 5.21 5.19 6.72
N PRO A 113 5.00 6.51 6.83
CA PRO A 113 5.52 7.46 5.86
C PRO A 113 7.06 7.45 5.87
N LYS A 114 7.67 7.51 4.69
CA LYS A 114 9.12 7.67 4.57
C LYS A 114 9.49 9.10 4.94
N LYS A 115 10.39 9.26 5.92
CA LYS A 115 11.01 10.56 6.21
C LYS A 115 11.84 10.99 5.00
N ARG A 116 11.66 12.23 4.56
CA ARG A 116 12.48 12.87 3.53
C ARG A 116 12.90 14.25 4.03
N THR A 117 14.08 14.69 3.63
CA THR A 117 14.50 16.07 3.92
C THR A 117 13.77 17.04 3.00
N ILE A 118 13.76 18.32 3.34
CA ILE A 118 13.10 19.35 2.52
C ILE A 118 13.80 19.47 1.16
N GLU A 119 15.14 19.37 1.15
CA GLU A 119 15.96 19.41 -0.07
C GLU A 119 15.62 18.24 -1.00
N GLU A 120 15.43 17.03 -0.45
CA GLU A 120 14.99 15.86 -1.22
C GLU A 120 13.60 16.04 -1.84
N ILE A 121 12.69 16.71 -1.11
CA ILE A 121 11.35 17.02 -1.60
C ILE A 121 11.43 18.04 -2.73
N GLN A 122 12.17 19.14 -2.54
CA GLN A 122 12.35 20.21 -3.52
C GLN A 122 13.02 19.71 -4.82
N GLY A 123 14.01 18.83 -4.70
CA GLY A 123 14.70 18.22 -5.84
C GLY A 123 13.89 17.14 -6.57
N SER A 124 12.76 16.70 -6.01
CA SER A 124 12.00 15.57 -6.55
C SER A 124 11.33 15.87 -7.89
N ARG A 125 11.17 14.84 -8.73
CA ARG A 125 10.39 14.92 -9.99
C ARG A 125 8.95 15.40 -9.73
N ASN A 126 8.41 15.00 -8.59
CA ASN A 126 7.07 15.36 -8.17
C ASN A 126 6.94 16.88 -7.92
N MET A 127 7.88 17.50 -7.23
CA MET A 127 7.85 18.96 -7.02
C MET A 127 7.94 19.72 -8.36
N LYS A 128 8.73 19.21 -9.32
CA LYS A 128 8.86 19.76 -10.68
C LYS A 128 7.60 19.57 -11.55
N SER A 129 6.64 18.74 -11.13
CA SER A 129 5.38 18.52 -11.84
C SER A 129 4.33 19.60 -11.59
N LEU A 130 4.56 20.46 -10.59
CA LEU A 130 3.66 21.53 -10.18
C LEU A 130 3.71 22.69 -11.18
N GLN A 131 2.53 23.16 -11.59
CA GLN A 131 2.38 24.28 -12.51
C GLN A 131 1.37 25.30 -11.97
N PRO A 132 1.72 26.59 -11.80
CA PRO A 132 3.08 27.12 -11.83
C PRO A 132 3.97 26.48 -10.74
N PRO A 133 5.30 26.48 -10.94
CA PRO A 133 6.23 25.98 -9.92
C PRO A 133 6.09 26.81 -8.63
N LEU A 134 6.23 26.15 -7.49
CA LEU A 134 6.22 26.83 -6.19
C LEU A 134 7.57 27.56 -5.96
N PRO A 135 7.56 28.66 -5.19
CA PRO A 135 8.76 29.33 -4.68
C PRO A 135 9.73 28.39 -3.95
N GLN A 136 11.02 28.74 -3.92
CA GLN A 136 12.10 27.90 -3.36
C GLN A 136 12.08 27.76 -1.83
N ASP A 137 11.35 28.62 -1.15
CA ASP A 137 11.08 28.58 0.29
C ASP A 137 9.86 27.69 0.64
N ILE A 138 9.17 27.14 -0.37
CA ILE A 138 8.01 26.28 -0.20
C ILE A 138 8.31 24.90 -0.79
N ALA A 139 8.08 23.84 -0.02
CA ALA A 139 8.10 22.47 -0.49
C ALA A 139 6.75 21.80 -0.24
N ALA A 140 6.24 21.04 -1.20
CA ALA A 140 4.97 20.33 -1.07
C ALA A 140 5.20 18.82 -1.25
N SER A 141 4.42 18.00 -0.54
CA SER A 141 4.53 16.55 -0.62
C SER A 141 3.19 15.86 -0.42
N PHE A 142 2.88 14.91 -1.30
CA PHE A 142 1.84 13.90 -1.04
C PHE A 142 2.47 12.62 -0.51
N TYR A 143 1.91 12.10 0.59
CA TYR A 143 2.26 10.79 1.13
C TYR A 143 1.03 10.07 1.69
N VAL A 144 1.16 8.76 1.86
CA VAL A 144 0.12 7.92 2.46
C VAL A 144 0.49 7.65 3.92
N GLN A 145 -0.49 7.77 4.80
CA GLN A 145 -0.39 7.32 6.19
C GLN A 145 -1.60 6.44 6.50
N SER A 146 -1.38 5.12 6.55
CA SER A 146 -2.44 4.12 6.68
C SER A 146 -3.46 4.25 5.54
N HIS A 147 -4.70 4.66 5.82
CA HIS A 147 -5.77 4.83 4.86
C HIS A 147 -5.99 6.30 4.46
N LYS A 148 -5.10 7.21 4.88
CA LYS A 148 -5.20 8.64 4.58
C LYS A 148 -4.16 9.05 3.53
N LEU A 149 -4.60 9.87 2.58
CA LEU A 149 -3.72 10.66 1.73
C LEU A 149 -3.46 11.98 2.45
N ILE A 150 -2.20 12.28 2.71
CA ILE A 150 -1.77 13.52 3.34
C ILE A 150 -1.09 14.39 2.30
N PHE A 151 -1.47 15.66 2.27
CA PHE A 151 -0.77 16.70 1.55
C PHE A 151 -0.12 17.64 2.56
N ALA A 152 1.21 17.66 2.61
CA ALA A 152 1.97 18.51 3.50
C ALA A 152 2.71 19.60 2.73
N VAL A 153 2.76 20.79 3.31
CA VAL A 153 3.50 21.95 2.82
C VAL A 153 4.47 22.38 3.91
N TYR A 154 5.74 22.48 3.53
CA TYR A 154 6.84 22.94 4.35
C TYR A 154 7.22 24.34 3.89
N TYR A 155 7.19 25.30 4.81
CA TYR A 155 7.58 26.67 4.56
C TYR A 155 8.85 26.99 5.35
N VAL A 156 9.91 27.31 4.62
CA VAL A 156 11.24 27.61 5.17
C VAL A 156 11.42 29.12 5.19
N HIS A 157 11.56 29.71 6.37
CA HIS A 157 11.80 31.15 6.48
C HIS A 157 12.86 31.47 7.53
N LYS A 158 13.47 32.64 7.45
CA LYS A 158 14.41 33.12 8.47
C LYS A 158 13.63 33.78 9.60
N ASP A 159 13.99 33.50 10.85
CA ASP A 159 13.47 34.19 12.02
C ASP A 159 14.12 35.57 12.21
N SER A 160 13.71 36.30 13.25
CA SER A 160 14.22 37.63 13.58
C SER A 160 15.74 37.63 13.89
N HIS A 161 16.31 36.48 14.22
CA HIS A 161 17.73 36.27 14.52
C HIS A 161 18.49 35.67 13.32
N GLY A 162 17.86 35.55 12.15
CA GLY A 162 18.44 34.99 10.93
C GLY A 162 18.51 33.46 10.88
N GLN A 163 17.97 32.76 11.87
CA GLN A 163 17.95 31.29 11.92
C GLN A 163 16.82 30.70 11.07
N PRO A 164 17.02 29.56 10.40
CA PRO A 164 15.98 28.91 9.62
C PRO A 164 14.89 28.33 10.53
N LYS A 165 13.66 28.77 10.33
CA LYS A 165 12.45 28.25 10.95
C LYS A 165 11.58 27.55 9.90
N PHE A 166 10.99 26.45 10.32
CA PHE A 166 10.14 25.60 9.47
C PHE A 166 8.71 25.62 9.99
N ASP A 167 7.77 26.05 9.15
CA ASP A 167 6.35 25.88 9.42
C ASP A 167 5.81 24.72 8.55
N VAL A 168 4.96 23.88 9.14
CA VAL A 168 4.36 22.74 8.45
C VAL A 168 2.84 22.88 8.48
N PHE A 169 2.25 22.83 7.30
CA PHE A 169 0.81 22.83 7.11
C PHE A 169 0.41 21.53 6.44
N GLN A 170 -0.71 20.92 6.85
CA GLN A 170 -1.15 19.65 6.27
C GLN A 170 -2.67 19.61 6.07
N ALA A 171 -3.08 18.95 4.99
CA ALA A 171 -4.45 18.54 4.73
C ALA A 171 -4.49 17.02 4.56
N GLU A 172 -5.57 16.38 5.02
CA GLU A 172 -5.71 14.92 4.97
C GLU A 172 -7.10 14.52 4.46
N ALA A 173 -7.15 13.44 3.69
CA ALA A 173 -8.41 12.79 3.34
C ALA A 173 -8.30 11.28 3.36
N SER A 174 -9.38 10.64 3.79
CA SER A 174 -9.51 9.19 3.78
C SER A 174 -9.64 8.66 2.36
N VAL A 175 -8.91 7.59 2.07
CA VAL A 175 -8.92 6.86 0.80
C VAL A 175 -9.52 5.47 1.06
N PRO A 176 -10.81 5.25 0.78
CA PRO A 176 -11.51 4.04 1.21
C PRO A 176 -10.85 2.73 0.75
N TRP A 177 -10.37 2.69 -0.50
CA TRP A 177 -9.73 1.50 -1.05
C TRP A 177 -8.39 1.17 -0.36
N LEU A 178 -7.68 2.15 0.21
CA LEU A 178 -6.48 1.87 1.00
C LEU A 178 -6.83 1.16 2.31
N SER A 179 -7.97 1.50 2.91
CA SER A 179 -8.49 0.78 4.09
C SER A 179 -8.76 -0.69 3.75
N GLU A 180 -9.45 -0.96 2.65
CA GLU A 180 -9.71 -2.32 2.17
C GLU A 180 -8.41 -3.11 1.94
N VAL A 181 -7.41 -2.48 1.31
CA VAL A 181 -6.09 -3.10 1.08
C VAL A 181 -5.38 -3.45 2.39
N LEU A 182 -5.41 -2.57 3.39
CA LEU A 182 -4.80 -2.83 4.70
C LEU A 182 -5.50 -3.98 5.45
N VAL A 183 -6.83 -4.06 5.33
CA VAL A 183 -7.61 -5.19 5.87
C VAL A 183 -7.20 -6.49 5.16
N LEU A 184 -7.08 -6.48 3.84
CA LEU A 184 -6.66 -7.64 3.06
C LEU A 184 -5.24 -8.11 3.42
N PHE A 185 -4.29 -7.19 3.61
CA PHE A 185 -2.96 -7.53 4.14
C PHE A 185 -3.05 -8.21 5.51
N THR A 186 -3.88 -7.69 6.41
CA THR A 186 -4.05 -8.25 7.76
C THR A 186 -4.65 -9.65 7.73
N ILE A 187 -5.70 -9.86 6.93
CA ILE A 187 -6.32 -11.18 6.74
C ILE A 187 -5.30 -12.16 6.14
N ALA A 188 -4.56 -11.75 5.10
CA ALA A 188 -3.56 -12.61 4.48
C ALA A 188 -2.46 -13.04 5.47
N LEU A 189 -1.98 -12.11 6.31
CA LEU A 189 -1.01 -12.40 7.37
C LEU A 189 -1.56 -13.38 8.41
N GLN A 190 -2.80 -13.18 8.87
CA GLN A 190 -3.46 -14.08 9.82
C GLN A 190 -3.62 -15.48 9.24
N LEU A 191 -4.03 -15.60 7.97
CA LEU A 191 -4.15 -16.90 7.30
C LEU A 191 -2.80 -17.60 7.18
N CYS A 192 -1.73 -16.89 6.82
CA CYS A 192 -0.39 -17.46 6.77
C CYS A 192 0.07 -17.95 8.16
N GLN A 193 -0.22 -17.18 9.21
CA GLN A 193 0.11 -17.57 10.59
C GLN A 193 -0.68 -18.82 11.03
N GLN A 194 -1.98 -18.86 10.79
CA GLN A 194 -2.82 -20.04 11.08
C GLN A 194 -2.32 -21.31 10.37
N LEU A 195 -1.85 -21.18 9.12
CA LEU A 195 -1.25 -22.28 8.38
C LEU A 195 0.05 -22.75 9.02
N LYS A 196 0.92 -21.83 9.45
CA LYS A 196 2.15 -22.16 10.18
C LYS A 196 1.85 -22.90 11.48
N ASP A 197 0.86 -22.44 12.25
CA ASP A 197 0.52 -23.04 13.55
C ASP A 197 -0.11 -24.43 13.42
N LYS A 198 -1.00 -24.62 12.42
CA LYS A 198 -1.61 -25.94 12.17
C LYS A 198 -0.59 -26.99 11.73
N ASN A 199 0.39 -26.61 10.90
CA ASN A 199 1.48 -27.48 10.50
C ASN A 199 2.40 -27.85 11.67
N ARG A 200 2.56 -26.94 12.65
CA ARG A 200 3.36 -27.16 13.87
C ARG A 200 2.64 -28.06 14.89
N CYS A 201 1.31 -27.99 15.00
CA CYS A 201 0.53 -28.82 15.92
C CYS A 201 0.40 -30.27 15.45
N ASN A 202 0.33 -30.51 14.13
CA ASN A 202 0.29 -31.86 13.57
C ASN A 202 1.64 -32.61 13.67
N THR A 203 2.74 -31.92 14.00
CA THR A 203 4.07 -32.52 14.13
C THR A 203 4.65 -32.51 15.54
N ARG A 204 3.83 -32.23 16.56
CA ARG A 204 4.19 -32.70 17.90
C ARG A 204 4.15 -34.24 17.87
N PRO A 205 5.24 -34.93 18.21
CA PRO A 205 5.18 -36.38 18.38
C PRO A 205 4.11 -36.63 19.44
N LYS A 206 3.06 -37.39 19.08
CA LYS A 206 2.27 -38.08 20.10
C LYS A 206 3.22 -39.08 20.75
N LEU A 207 3.93 -38.65 21.79
CA LEU A 207 4.51 -39.58 22.75
C LEU A 207 3.34 -40.25 23.44
N LEU A 208 2.88 -41.38 22.91
CA LEU A 208 2.08 -42.40 23.59
C LEU A 208 1.93 -43.60 22.64
N GLY A 209 2.69 -44.65 22.95
CA GLY A 209 2.21 -46.04 23.03
C GLY A 209 1.60 -46.71 21.80
N ASN A 210 2.31 -47.75 21.37
CA ASN A 210 1.83 -48.96 20.69
C ASN A 210 1.51 -48.90 19.20
N GLY A 211 2.08 -49.90 18.52
CA GLY A 211 2.02 -50.09 17.09
C GLY A 211 0.62 -50.40 16.61
N SER A 212 0.19 -49.69 15.58
CA SER A 212 -0.70 -50.21 14.55
C SER A 212 -0.44 -49.40 13.29
N ASN A 213 -0.32 -50.10 12.18
CA ASN A 213 -0.17 -49.62 10.80
C ASN A 213 -0.96 -48.33 10.53
N VAL A 214 -0.26 -47.18 10.34
CA VAL A 214 -0.90 -45.91 9.99
C VAL A 214 -0.69 -45.67 8.49
N GLN A 215 -1.76 -45.87 7.71
CA GLN A 215 -1.87 -45.39 6.34
C GLN A 215 -1.60 -43.88 6.30
N ALA A 216 -0.60 -43.48 5.49
CA ALA A 216 -0.27 -42.09 5.23
C ALA A 216 -1.51 -41.34 4.68
N PRO A 217 -1.89 -40.18 5.27
CA PRO A 217 -3.03 -39.45 4.77
C PRO A 217 -2.65 -38.76 3.45
N THR A 218 -3.27 -39.21 2.36
CA THR A 218 -3.32 -38.56 1.04
C THR A 218 -4.07 -37.20 1.10
N GLN A 219 -3.57 -36.27 1.91
CA GLN A 219 -4.15 -34.93 2.13
C GLN A 219 -3.49 -33.84 1.25
N ASN A 220 -2.74 -34.22 0.22
CA ASN A 220 -2.02 -33.24 -0.61
C ASN A 220 -2.86 -32.62 -1.76
N ASN A 221 -4.11 -33.06 -1.96
CA ASN A 221 -4.94 -32.59 -3.08
C ASN A 221 -6.22 -31.82 -2.69
N LYS A 222 -6.64 -31.83 -1.42
CA LYS A 222 -7.86 -31.11 -0.98
C LYS A 222 -7.67 -29.59 -0.92
N TRP A 223 -6.46 -29.11 -0.58
CA TRP A 223 -6.20 -27.67 -0.40
C TRP A 223 -6.06 -26.90 -1.71
N ARG A 224 -5.51 -27.53 -2.77
CA ARG A 224 -5.51 -26.98 -4.14
C ARG A 224 -6.94 -26.76 -4.67
N ILE A 225 -7.86 -27.65 -4.31
CA ILE A 225 -9.28 -27.57 -4.70
C ILE A 225 -10.02 -26.52 -3.86
N LEU A 226 -9.73 -26.39 -2.55
CA LEU A 226 -10.34 -25.35 -1.71
C LEU A 226 -9.86 -23.94 -2.07
N ALA A 227 -8.57 -23.76 -2.37
CA ALA A 227 -8.01 -22.49 -2.83
C ALA A 227 -8.59 -22.10 -4.19
N LYS A 228 -8.73 -23.06 -5.13
CA LYS A 228 -9.42 -22.82 -6.41
C LYS A 228 -10.92 -22.53 -6.22
N LYS A 229 -11.64 -23.26 -5.37
CA LYS A 229 -13.09 -23.06 -5.16
C LYS A 229 -13.43 -21.72 -4.51
N LYS A 230 -12.64 -21.23 -3.53
CA LYS A 230 -12.93 -19.92 -2.90
C LYS A 230 -12.51 -18.72 -3.76
N TYR A 231 -11.48 -18.85 -4.61
CA TYR A 231 -11.01 -17.75 -5.45
C TYR A 231 -11.75 -17.65 -6.80
N VAL A 232 -12.08 -18.79 -7.43
CA VAL A 232 -12.77 -18.82 -8.74
C VAL A 232 -14.27 -18.49 -8.60
N HIS A 233 -14.93 -18.94 -7.52
CA HIS A 233 -16.37 -18.76 -7.37
C HIS A 233 -16.79 -17.32 -7.07
N LYS A 234 -15.85 -16.44 -6.65
CA LYS A 234 -16.14 -15.02 -6.41
C LYS A 234 -15.75 -14.09 -7.57
N HIS A 235 -14.96 -14.56 -8.55
CA HIS A 235 -14.38 -13.66 -9.56
C HIS A 235 -14.31 -14.15 -11.01
N PHE A 236 -14.60 -15.41 -11.34
CA PHE A 236 -14.48 -15.89 -12.72
C PHE A 236 -15.64 -16.81 -13.09
N ASN A 237 -16.76 -16.21 -13.46
CA ASN A 237 -17.74 -16.86 -14.31
C ASN A 237 -18.17 -15.86 -15.37
N HIS A 238 -17.41 -15.79 -16.47
CA HIS A 238 -17.88 -15.50 -17.83
C HIS A 238 -16.72 -15.78 -18.82
N GLY A 239 -16.98 -16.72 -19.75
CA GLY A 239 -16.50 -16.73 -21.14
C GLY A 239 -14.99 -16.71 -21.45
N ARG A 240 -14.51 -17.81 -22.04
CA ARG A 240 -13.20 -17.96 -22.70
C ARG A 240 -12.96 -16.89 -23.78
N THR A 241 -11.77 -16.28 -23.83
CA THR A 241 -10.74 -16.36 -24.91
C THR A 241 -9.68 -15.23 -24.82
N ARG A 242 -8.39 -15.61 -24.85
CA ARG A 242 -7.17 -14.84 -25.24
C ARG A 242 -6.68 -13.64 -24.37
N PRO A 243 -5.38 -13.28 -24.45
CA PRO A 243 -4.63 -12.65 -23.37
C PRO A 243 -4.61 -11.12 -23.48
N LEU A 244 -5.20 -10.43 -22.52
CA LEU A 244 -5.04 -8.99 -22.32
C LEU A 244 -5.66 -8.62 -20.96
N TYR A 245 -4.96 -8.88 -19.86
CA TYR A 245 -5.43 -8.36 -18.57
C TYR A 245 -4.93 -6.93 -18.37
N ARG A 246 -5.61 -6.04 -19.09
CA ARG A 246 -5.85 -4.65 -18.68
C ARG A 246 -6.50 -4.72 -17.29
N PHE A 247 -5.85 -4.12 -16.30
CA PHE A 247 -6.47 -3.85 -15.00
C PHE A 247 -7.88 -3.24 -15.20
N PRO A 248 -8.89 -3.65 -14.41
CA PRO A 248 -10.25 -3.15 -14.58
C PRO A 248 -10.26 -1.63 -14.43
N LYS A 249 -11.09 -0.98 -15.26
CA LYS A 249 -11.24 0.47 -15.41
C LYS A 249 -11.10 1.19 -14.06
N ARG A 250 -10.06 2.02 -13.96
CA ARG A 250 -9.75 2.94 -12.86
C ARG A 250 -11.03 3.67 -12.44
N LYS A 251 -11.54 3.37 -11.24
CA LYS A 251 -12.44 4.31 -10.55
C LYS A 251 -11.60 5.56 -10.27
N LYS A 252 -11.83 6.62 -11.04
CA LYS A 252 -11.30 7.95 -10.73
C LYS A 252 -12.05 8.42 -9.50
N ASN A 253 -11.41 8.35 -8.34
CA ASN A 253 -11.98 8.94 -7.15
C ASN A 253 -11.45 10.36 -7.05
N CYS A 254 -12.36 11.34 -7.12
CA CYS A 254 -12.07 12.70 -6.71
C CYS A 254 -11.98 12.69 -5.18
N ILE A 255 -10.83 13.08 -4.65
CA ILE A 255 -10.59 13.21 -3.22
C ILE A 255 -10.53 14.71 -2.96
N VAL A 256 -11.47 15.19 -2.16
CA VAL A 256 -11.49 16.58 -1.68
C VAL A 256 -10.96 16.53 -0.25
N CYS A 257 -9.87 17.25 0.00
CA CYS A 257 -9.32 17.48 1.34
C CYS A 257 -9.55 18.94 1.74
#